data_AF-A0A1E7GET6-F1
#
_entry.id   AF-A0A1E7GET6-F1
#
_cell.length_a   1.000
_cell.length_b   1.000
_cell.length_c   1.000
_cell.angle_alpha   90.00
_cell.angle_beta   90.00
_cell.angle_gamma   90.00
#
_symmetry.space_group_name_H-M   'P 1'
#
loop_
_entity.id
_entity.type
_entity.pdbx_description
1 polymer ?
#
loop_
_entity_poly.entity_id
_entity_poly.type
_entity_poly.pdbx_seq_one_letter_code
_entity_poly.pdbx_strand_id
1 'polypeptide(L)'
;MIKGVYYDGWTPLDKPHKYKKEEFARRVHEQFQFDPDLNPAVIIRAVLRVMYRHIGEGELGDVKSNMPAGIQEWFPQELGQEK
;
A
#
# COMPACT_ATOMS: atom_id res chain seq x y z
N MET A 1 -15.13 1.12 10.75
CA MET A 1 -14.33 -0.09 11.02
C MET A 1 -13.53 -0.43 9.75
N ILE A 2 -12.21 -0.25 9.74
CA ILE A 2 -11.37 -0.64 8.58
C ILE A 2 -10.91 -2.11 8.70
N LYS A 3 -10.69 -2.58 9.94
CA LYS A 3 -10.17 -3.92 10.23
C LYS A 3 -11.02 -5.06 9.64
N GLY A 4 -12.35 -4.92 9.65
CA GLY A 4 -13.26 -5.93 9.09
C GLY A 4 -13.14 -6.10 7.56
N VAL A 5 -12.80 -5.02 6.84
CA VAL A 5 -12.59 -5.04 5.38
C VAL A 5 -11.20 -5.58 5.02
N TYR A 6 -10.17 -5.29 5.83
CA TYR A 6 -8.80 -5.75 5.57
C TYR A 6 -8.66 -7.28 5.58
N TYR A 7 -9.47 -7.96 6.39
CA TYR A 7 -9.45 -9.43 6.46
C TYR A 7 -10.45 -10.11 5.52
N ASP A 8 -11.29 -9.35 4.82
CA ASP A 8 -12.21 -9.93 3.85
C ASP A 8 -11.41 -10.48 2.65
N GLY A 9 -11.52 -11.78 2.40
CA GLY A 9 -10.72 -12.47 1.38
C GLY A 9 -9.26 -12.80 1.77
N TRP A 10 -8.80 -12.51 3.00
CA TRP A 10 -7.44 -12.84 3.44
C TRP A 10 -7.33 -14.29 3.94
N THR A 11 -6.51 -15.10 3.28
CA THR A 11 -6.23 -16.49 3.69
C THR A 11 -4.80 -16.62 4.24
N PRO A 12 -4.61 -16.89 5.55
CA PRO A 12 -3.29 -16.89 6.19
C PRO A 12 -2.37 -18.08 5.82
N LEU A 13 -2.84 -19.01 4.99
CA LEU A 13 -2.07 -20.20 4.56
C LEU A 13 -1.08 -19.92 3.43
N ASP A 14 -1.23 -18.81 2.70
CA ASP A 14 -0.37 -18.49 1.57
C ASP A 14 0.87 -17.69 2.00
N LYS A 15 2.00 -17.99 1.35
CA LYS A 15 3.26 -17.28 1.58
C LYS A 15 3.11 -15.80 1.21
N PRO A 16 3.77 -14.87 1.93
CA PRO A 16 3.84 -13.48 1.52
C PRO A 16 4.33 -13.35 0.08
N HIS A 17 3.52 -12.74 -0.78
CA HIS A 17 3.86 -12.55 -2.18
C HIS A 17 4.79 -11.33 -2.32
N LYS A 18 5.91 -11.52 -3.03
CA LYS A 18 6.82 -10.41 -3.38
C LYS A 18 6.52 -9.94 -4.80
N TYR A 19 5.85 -8.80 -4.93
CA TYR A 19 5.54 -8.20 -6.22
C TYR A 19 6.60 -7.20 -6.68
N LYS A 20 6.82 -7.12 -7.99
CA LYS A 20 7.48 -5.95 -8.58
C LYS A 20 6.53 -4.76 -8.57
N LYS A 21 7.08 -3.55 -8.68
CA LYS A 21 6.31 -2.29 -8.63
C LYS A 21 5.16 -2.28 -9.64
N GLU A 22 5.44 -2.61 -10.89
CA GLU A 22 4.46 -2.60 -11.99
C GLU A 22 3.39 -3.67 -11.79
N GLU A 23 3.78 -4.85 -11.29
CA GLU A 23 2.84 -5.92 -10.99
C GLU A 23 1.90 -5.53 -9.85
N PHE A 24 2.43 -4.88 -8.80
CA PHE A 24 1.62 -4.37 -7.70
C PHE A 24 0.60 -3.34 -8.21
N ALA A 25 1.03 -2.37 -9.02
CA ALA A 25 0.13 -1.38 -9.60
C ALA A 25 -0.96 -2.02 -10.47
N ARG A 26 -0.61 -3.00 -11.31
CA ARG A 26 -1.59 -3.73 -12.13
C ARG A 26 -2.62 -4.45 -11.25
N ARG A 27 -2.17 -5.19 -10.23
CA ARG A 27 -3.07 -5.91 -9.30
C ARG A 27 -4.00 -4.95 -8.58
N VAL A 28 -3.49 -3.79 -8.14
CA VAL A 28 -4.33 -2.74 -7.54
C VAL A 28 -5.38 -2.27 -8.54
N HIS A 29 -4.98 -1.94 -9.77
CA HIS A 29 -5.91 -1.51 -10.83
C HIS A 29 -6.98 -2.57 -11.14
N GLU A 30 -6.63 -3.85 -11.15
CA GLU A 30 -7.58 -4.95 -11.39
C GLU A 30 -8.69 -5.07 -10.33
N GLN A 31 -8.48 -4.53 -9.13
CA GLN A 31 -9.52 -4.45 -8.10
C GLN A 31 -10.53 -3.31 -8.37
N PHE A 32 -10.22 -2.35 -9.25
CA PHE A 32 -11.08 -1.23 -9.60
C PHE A 32 -11.82 -1.50 -10.91
N GLN A 33 -12.93 -2.23 -10.82
CA GLN A 33 -13.77 -2.58 -11.98
C GLN A 33 -14.58 -1.40 -12.55
N PHE A 34 -14.59 -0.24 -11.87
CA PHE A 34 -15.51 0.85 -12.15
C PHE A 34 -14.90 2.04 -12.91
N ASP A 35 -13.57 2.13 -13.03
CA ASP A 35 -12.90 3.23 -13.73
C ASP A 35 -11.58 2.74 -14.39
N PRO A 36 -11.60 2.44 -15.71
CA PRO A 36 -10.43 1.95 -16.44
C PRO A 36 -9.35 3.01 -16.68
N ASP A 37 -9.68 4.31 -16.57
CA ASP A 37 -8.72 5.40 -16.79
C ASP A 37 -8.01 5.81 -15.49
N LEU A 38 -8.38 5.19 -14.37
CA LEU A 38 -7.84 5.50 -13.07
C LEU A 38 -6.38 5.05 -12.94
N ASN A 39 -5.48 6.02 -12.75
CA ASN A 39 -4.06 5.75 -12.56
C ASN A 39 -3.79 5.08 -11.20
N PRO A 40 -3.37 3.80 -11.16
CA PRO A 40 -3.18 3.08 -9.90
C PRO A 40 -2.12 3.71 -8.99
N ALA A 41 -1.10 4.37 -9.55
CA ALA A 41 -0.07 5.01 -8.74
C ALA A 41 -0.62 6.17 -7.90
N VAL A 42 -1.62 6.90 -8.42
CA VAL A 42 -2.26 7.99 -7.68
C VAL A 42 -3.04 7.43 -6.49
N ILE A 43 -3.81 6.36 -6.70
CA ILE A 43 -4.57 5.68 -5.64
C ILE A 43 -3.63 5.17 -4.55
N ILE A 44 -2.57 4.45 -4.95
CA ILE A 44 -1.62 3.84 -4.01
C ILE A 44 -1.00 4.91 -3.11
N ARG A 45 -0.50 6.01 -3.71
CA ARG A 45 0.06 7.13 -2.95
C ARG A 45 -0.97 7.76 -2.00
N ALA A 46 -2.22 7.94 -2.47
CA ALA A 46 -3.27 8.52 -1.65
C ALA A 46 -3.59 7.63 -0.43
N VAL A 47 -3.74 6.32 -0.62
CA VAL A 47 -4.01 5.37 0.47
C VAL A 47 -2.85 5.33 1.46
N LEU A 48 -1.60 5.24 0.99
CA LEU A 48 -0.42 5.24 1.88
C LEU A 48 -0.33 6.54 2.70
N ARG A 49 -0.71 7.68 2.10
CA ARG A 49 -0.77 8.95 2.83
C ARG A 49 -1.87 8.99 3.88
N VAL A 50 -3.02 8.39 3.61
CA VAL A 50 -4.10 8.24 4.61
C VAL A 50 -3.62 7.32 5.73
N MET A 51 -2.99 6.19 5.41
CA MET A 51 -2.42 5.27 6.41
C MET A 51 -1.40 5.99 7.31
N TYR A 52 -0.51 6.80 6.73
CA TYR A 52 0.47 7.60 7.50
C TYR A 52 -0.20 8.47 8.56
N ARG A 53 -1.31 9.14 8.21
CA ARG A 53 -2.05 10.01 9.15
C ARG A 53 -2.72 9.27 10.29
N HIS A 54 -2.93 7.95 10.18
CA HIS A 54 -3.78 7.19 11.10
C HIS A 54 -3.07 6.08 11.87
N ILE A 55 -1.96 5.54 11.35
CA ILE A 55 -1.27 4.36 11.90
C ILE A 55 0.05 4.75 12.60
N GLY A 56 0.47 6.02 12.48
CA GLY A 56 1.70 6.52 13.09
C GLY A 56 2.95 6.19 12.27
N GLU A 57 4.02 6.97 12.49
CA GLU A 57 5.22 6.93 11.67
C GLU A 57 5.99 5.60 11.80
N GLY A 58 6.15 5.08 13.03
CA GLY A 58 6.91 3.85 13.29
C GLY A 58 6.32 2.61 12.62
N GLU A 59 5.02 2.39 12.78
CA GLU A 59 4.33 1.24 12.18
C GLU A 59 4.35 1.29 10.66
N LEU A 60 4.14 2.47 10.05
CA LEU A 60 4.21 2.60 8.59
C LEU A 60 5.65 2.51 8.07
N GLY A 61 6.63 2.94 8.87
CA GLY A 61 8.06 2.75 8.60
C GLY A 61 8.44 1.27 8.51
N ASP A 62 7.94 0.44 9.43
CA ASP A 62 8.13 -1.01 9.41
C ASP A 62 7.47 -1.66 8.19
N VAL A 63 6.28 -1.20 7.80
CA VAL A 63 5.63 -1.66 6.56
C VAL A 63 6.48 -1.29 5.34
N LYS A 64 7.00 -0.05 5.27
CA LYS A 64 7.87 0.41 4.17
C LYS A 64 9.13 -0.43 4.07
N SER A 65 9.79 -0.76 5.18
CA SER A 65 11.05 -1.50 5.20
C SER A 65 10.90 -2.94 4.69
N ASN A 66 9.71 -3.54 4.84
CA ASN A 66 9.38 -4.86 4.34
C ASN A 66 8.99 -4.90 2.85
N MET A 67 8.86 -3.74 2.19
CA MET A 67 8.49 -3.65 0.78
C MET A 67 9.71 -3.61 -0.15
N PRO A 68 9.60 -4.12 -1.39
CA PRO A 68 10.62 -3.93 -2.43
C PRO A 68 10.89 -2.45 -2.73
N ALA A 69 12.15 -2.11 -3.06
CA ALA A 69 12.60 -0.73 -3.26
C ALA A 69 11.70 0.11 -4.20
N GLY A 70 11.26 -0.46 -5.33
CA GLY A 70 10.39 0.27 -6.26
C GLY A 70 9.01 0.62 -5.69
N ILE A 71 8.48 -0.17 -4.73
CA ILE A 71 7.22 0.13 -4.05
C ILE A 71 7.45 1.20 -2.96
N GLN A 72 8.61 1.21 -2.32
CA GLN A 72 8.96 2.21 -1.30
C GLN A 72 8.89 3.65 -1.85
N GLU A 73 9.08 3.85 -3.15
CA GLU A 73 8.96 5.15 -3.83
C GLU A 73 7.54 5.76 -3.79
N TRP A 74 6.52 4.95 -3.46
CA TRP A 74 5.14 5.42 -3.30
C TRP A 74 4.80 5.83 -1.88
N PHE A 75 5.64 5.49 -0.90
CA PHE A 75 5.42 5.89 0.48
C PHE A 75 5.61 7.40 0.66
N PRO A 76 4.90 8.02 1.62
CA PRO A 76 5.05 9.43 1.96
C PRO A 76 6.51 9.79 2.25
N GLN A 77 6.96 10.94 1.76
CA GLN A 77 8.29 11.48 2.01
C GLN A 77 8.43 11.98 3.46
N GLU A 78 7.31 12.26 4.12
CA GLU A 78 7.21 12.69 5.51
C GLU A 78 7.62 11.60 6.52
N LEU A 79 7.73 10.33 6.08
CA LEU A 79 8.27 9.23 6.87
C LEU A 79 9.78 9.43 7.10
N GLY A 80 10.15 9.84 8.31
CA GLY A 80 11.50 10.12 8.78
C GLY A 80 11.82 11.60 9.00
N GLN A 81 10.82 12.50 9.01
CA GLN A 81 11.02 13.95 9.01
C GLN A 81 10.77 14.68 10.34
N GLU A 82 10.49 13.98 11.45
CA GLU A 82 10.49 14.62 12.77
C GLU A 82 11.87 14.51 13.46
N LYS A 83 12.49 15.68 13.66
CA LYS A 83 13.54 15.94 14.65
C LYS A 83 13.01 16.96 15.65
#